data_AF-A0A2G5HCT0-F1
#
_entry.id   AF-A0A2G5HCT0-F1
#
_cell.length_a   1.000
_cell.length_b   1.000
_cell.length_c   1.000
_cell.angle_alpha   90.00
_cell.angle_beta   90.00
_cell.angle_gamma   90.00
#
_symmetry.space_group_name_H-M   'P 1'
#
loop_
_entity.id
_entity.type
_entity.pdbx_description
1 polymer ?
#
loop_
_entity_poly.entity_id
_entity_poly.type
_entity_poly.pdbx_seq_one_letter_code
_entity_poly.pdbx_strand_id
1 'polypeptide(L)'
;MATRTRNLDMGANDRVAASAYTACHAISDHTSSIPQHNEDPHDRQIRRPRPSSQRLAATFNDRAYDVETFARESSKEETVLYLAYGSNLAYEKFQDPKSGRGIKPLAQINVQVPSLRMTFDLPGIPYTEPCFANSAISVEKDDDLQGGRDAEETALLGDLSRKQDYRKDRWHKGLMGVVYEVTAADYAHIIATEGGGASYKDILVDCYPLESEDPRATVPQHPSTTPFKAHTLFAPAVPEGEKPPKNGGRIQRPDQSYAQASARYLKLITDGAAECEMPYEYQDYLHSLHPFTITTVRQRMGQVLLAATFVPIVLFLFTISKLFADKHGVLPNWFKALLGAIFKATWVSYDYFFKPIFGEGERTIGDDGSDGESEQARRNVKTVALDIDVEKAAAGSNG
;
A
#
# COMPACT_ATOMS: atom_id res chain seq x y z
N MET A 1 31.23 -11.78 36.35
CA MET A 1 30.66 -12.47 35.17
C MET A 1 29.40 -11.72 34.78
N ALA A 2 29.48 -10.90 33.74
CA ALA A 2 28.36 -10.11 33.23
C ALA A 2 27.59 -10.95 32.21
N THR A 3 26.34 -11.28 32.51
CA THR A 3 25.43 -11.96 31.59
C THR A 3 24.83 -10.92 30.66
N ARG A 4 25.36 -10.86 29.44
CA ARG A 4 24.89 -10.01 28.35
C ARG A 4 23.53 -10.54 27.86
N THR A 5 22.44 -9.88 28.25
CA THR A 5 21.11 -10.09 27.67
C THR A 5 21.16 -9.75 26.17
N ARG A 6 20.90 -10.76 25.34
CA ARG A 6 20.67 -10.58 23.89
C ARG A 6 19.26 -9.99 23.73
N ASN A 7 19.16 -8.69 23.53
CA ASN A 7 18.00 -8.11 22.85
C ASN A 7 18.09 -8.55 21.38
N LEU A 8 17.25 -9.51 21.00
CA LEU A 8 17.09 -9.95 19.61
C LEU A 8 16.07 -9.04 18.94
N ASP A 9 16.60 -8.16 18.09
CA ASP A 9 16.03 -7.53 16.89
C ASP A 9 14.74 -8.22 16.36
N MET A 10 13.58 -7.89 16.95
CA MET A 10 12.30 -8.58 16.70
C MET A 10 11.42 -7.85 15.68
N GLY A 11 11.39 -6.51 15.70
CA GLY A 11 10.43 -5.75 14.88
C GLY A 11 10.75 -5.63 13.39
N ALA A 12 12.01 -5.84 12.96
CA ALA A 12 12.37 -5.82 11.54
C ALA A 12 11.92 -7.09 10.80
N ASN A 13 11.73 -8.21 11.52
CA ASN A 13 11.29 -9.48 10.94
C ASN A 13 9.80 -9.48 10.61
N ASP A 14 9.00 -8.74 11.38
CA ASP A 14 7.55 -8.68 11.24
C ASP A 14 7.15 -8.06 9.90
N ARG A 15 7.64 -6.88 9.55
CA ARG A 15 7.35 -6.24 8.24
C ARG A 15 7.76 -7.12 7.05
N VAL A 16 8.87 -7.85 7.16
CA VAL A 16 9.36 -8.75 6.10
C VAL A 16 8.43 -9.93 5.91
N ALA A 17 7.89 -10.47 7.00
CA ALA A 17 6.90 -11.53 6.92
C ALA A 17 5.62 -11.04 6.22
N ALA A 18 5.09 -9.84 6.53
CA ALA A 18 3.89 -9.28 5.90
C ALA A 18 4.07 -9.20 4.39
N SER A 19 5.18 -8.59 3.98
CA SER A 19 5.59 -8.49 2.59
C SER A 19 5.70 -9.85 1.90
N ALA A 20 6.28 -10.85 2.58
CA ALA A 20 6.38 -12.20 2.05
C ALA A 20 5.00 -12.82 1.81
N TYR A 21 4.05 -12.69 2.75
CA TYR A 21 2.69 -13.22 2.59
C TYR A 21 1.93 -12.55 1.44
N THR A 22 1.92 -11.22 1.40
CA THR A 22 1.25 -10.48 0.32
C THR A 22 1.83 -10.85 -1.04
N ALA A 23 3.15 -10.98 -1.15
CA ALA A 23 3.81 -11.44 -2.37
C ALA A 23 3.48 -12.89 -2.75
N CYS A 24 3.38 -13.81 -1.78
CA CYS A 24 3.00 -15.21 -2.04
C CYS A 24 1.58 -15.31 -2.63
N HIS A 25 0.64 -14.55 -2.09
CA HIS A 25 -0.72 -14.49 -2.61
C HIS A 25 -0.75 -13.93 -4.03
N ALA A 26 -0.01 -12.85 -4.28
CA ALA A 26 0.13 -12.28 -5.61
C ALA A 26 0.73 -13.25 -6.65
N ILE A 27 1.75 -14.04 -6.28
CA ILE A 27 2.29 -15.11 -7.15
C ILE A 27 1.21 -16.16 -7.46
N SER A 28 0.49 -16.61 -6.43
CA SER A 28 -0.51 -17.68 -6.57
C SER A 28 -1.66 -17.25 -7.50
N ASP A 29 -2.07 -15.98 -7.39
CA ASP A 29 -3.02 -15.34 -8.31
C ASP A 29 -2.50 -15.34 -9.75
N HIS A 30 -1.21 -15.05 -9.96
CA HIS A 30 -0.59 -15.04 -11.29
C HIS A 30 -0.51 -16.43 -11.95
N THR A 31 -0.35 -17.49 -11.15
CA THR A 31 -0.25 -18.87 -11.66
C THR A 31 -1.59 -19.53 -11.93
N SER A 32 -2.65 -19.03 -11.30
CA SER A 32 -4.01 -19.52 -11.53
C SER A 32 -4.51 -18.93 -12.84
N SER A 33 -4.57 -19.74 -13.91
CA SER A 33 -5.23 -19.35 -15.15
C SER A 33 -6.72 -19.19 -14.87
N ILE A 34 -7.18 -17.96 -14.63
CA ILE A 34 -8.60 -17.66 -14.35
C ILE A 34 -9.36 -17.70 -15.69
N PRO A 35 -10.31 -18.64 -15.88
CA PRO A 35 -11.30 -18.47 -16.94
C PRO A 35 -12.13 -17.23 -16.60
N GLN A 36 -12.34 -16.32 -17.55
CA GLN A 36 -13.41 -15.32 -17.43
C GLN A 36 -14.72 -16.07 -17.25
N HIS A 37 -15.18 -16.20 -16.01
CA HIS A 37 -16.43 -16.86 -15.71
C HIS A 37 -17.51 -15.80 -15.48
N ASN A 38 -18.55 -15.88 -16.30
CA ASN A 38 -19.83 -15.22 -16.07
C ASN A 38 -20.45 -15.84 -14.81
N GLU A 39 -20.21 -15.26 -13.64
CA GLU A 39 -21.20 -15.35 -12.56
C GLU A 39 -22.31 -14.33 -12.83
N ASP A 40 -23.53 -14.69 -12.42
CA ASP A 40 -24.71 -13.87 -12.61
C ASP A 40 -24.49 -12.48 -11.97
N PRO A 41 -24.60 -11.37 -12.73
CA PRO A 41 -24.41 -10.01 -12.21
C PRO A 41 -25.23 -9.71 -10.95
N HIS A 42 -26.32 -10.43 -10.73
CA HIS A 42 -27.20 -10.28 -9.58
C HIS A 42 -26.55 -10.60 -8.22
N ASP A 43 -25.58 -11.53 -8.13
CA ASP A 43 -24.97 -11.90 -6.83
C ASP A 43 -23.86 -10.92 -6.40
N ARG A 44 -23.27 -10.18 -7.36
CA ARG A 44 -22.33 -9.08 -7.08
C ARG A 44 -22.99 -7.84 -6.46
N GLN A 45 -24.31 -7.77 -6.49
CA GLN A 45 -25.05 -6.52 -6.35
C GLN A 45 -25.96 -6.44 -5.11
N ILE A 46 -25.79 -7.33 -4.14
CA ILE A 46 -26.44 -7.16 -2.83
C ILE A 46 -25.58 -6.21 -1.99
N ARG A 47 -25.92 -4.92 -2.07
CA ARG A 47 -25.37 -3.89 -1.19
C ARG A 47 -25.58 -4.33 0.26
N ARG A 48 -24.48 -4.52 1.00
CA ARG A 48 -24.56 -4.91 2.41
C ARG A 48 -25.22 -3.79 3.22
N PRO A 49 -26.03 -4.12 4.24
CA PRO A 49 -26.58 -3.10 5.11
C PRO A 49 -25.45 -2.34 5.82
N ARG A 50 -25.77 -1.17 6.38
CA ARG A 50 -24.84 -0.48 7.27
C ARG A 50 -24.77 -1.15 8.63
N PRO A 51 -23.61 -1.09 9.34
CA PRO A 51 -23.55 -1.53 10.73
C PRO A 51 -24.55 -0.76 11.58
N SER A 52 -25.14 -1.42 12.58
CA SER A 52 -26.14 -0.77 13.44
C SER A 52 -25.52 0.36 14.27
N SER A 53 -26.30 1.40 14.58
CA SER A 53 -25.83 2.50 15.43
C SER A 53 -25.34 2.03 16.81
N GLN A 54 -25.96 0.97 17.35
CA GLN A 54 -25.51 0.34 18.59
C GLN A 54 -24.14 -0.32 18.43
N ARG A 55 -23.91 -1.03 17.31
CA ARG A 55 -22.60 -1.64 17.02
C ARG A 55 -21.51 -0.58 16.87
N LEU A 56 -21.79 0.51 16.14
CA LEU A 56 -20.86 1.63 15.98
C LEU A 56 -20.53 2.29 17.33
N ALA A 57 -21.53 2.52 18.17
CA ALA A 57 -21.32 3.10 19.51
C ALA A 57 -20.54 2.17 20.45
N ALA A 58 -20.69 0.84 20.31
CA ALA A 58 -19.95 -0.12 21.14
C ALA A 58 -18.43 -0.06 20.89
N THR A 59 -18.01 0.35 19.69
CA THR A 59 -16.60 0.35 19.27
C THR A 59 -15.69 1.23 20.13
N PHE A 60 -16.22 2.23 20.83
CA PHE A 60 -15.44 3.09 21.73
C PHE A 60 -14.83 2.32 22.91
N ASN A 61 -15.35 1.14 23.22
CA ASN A 61 -14.80 0.24 24.23
C ASN A 61 -13.88 -0.83 23.64
N ASP A 62 -13.77 -0.92 22.31
CA ASP A 62 -12.89 -1.88 21.64
C ASP A 62 -11.43 -1.52 21.93
N ARG A 63 -10.58 -2.53 21.92
CA ARG A 63 -9.14 -2.40 22.15
C ARG A 63 -8.40 -3.12 21.04
N ALA A 64 -7.24 -2.60 20.66
CA ALA A 64 -6.37 -3.29 19.72
C ALA A 64 -6.10 -4.72 20.20
N TYR A 65 -6.24 -5.68 19.29
CA TYR A 65 -6.07 -7.09 19.60
C TYR A 65 -4.59 -7.48 19.57
N ASP A 66 -4.17 -8.30 20.53
CA ASP A 66 -3.03 -9.17 20.27
C ASP A 66 -3.47 -10.22 19.26
N VAL A 67 -2.92 -10.12 18.05
CA VAL A 67 -3.36 -10.87 16.87
C VAL A 67 -3.27 -12.39 17.07
N GLU A 68 -2.22 -12.85 17.76
CA GLU A 68 -2.02 -14.28 18.06
C GLU A 68 -3.02 -14.78 19.11
N THR A 69 -3.28 -13.98 20.15
CA THR A 69 -4.26 -14.30 21.18
C THR A 69 -5.68 -14.30 20.61
N PHE A 70 -6.03 -13.30 19.80
CA PHE A 70 -7.34 -13.19 19.18
C PHE A 70 -7.66 -14.40 18.28
N ALA A 71 -6.69 -14.84 17.46
CA ALA A 71 -6.88 -16.00 16.60
C ALA A 71 -7.16 -17.30 17.38
N ARG A 72 -6.72 -17.38 18.65
CA ARG A 72 -6.89 -18.55 19.51
C ARG A 72 -8.13 -18.49 20.40
N GLU A 73 -8.51 -17.31 20.85
CA GLU A 73 -9.50 -17.10 21.91
C GLU A 73 -10.82 -16.48 21.43
N SER A 74 -10.89 -16.03 20.18
CA SER A 74 -12.10 -15.36 19.68
C SER A 74 -13.35 -16.24 19.74
N SER A 75 -14.46 -15.63 20.18
CA SER A 75 -15.74 -16.31 20.27
C SER A 75 -16.46 -16.28 18.92
N LYS A 76 -17.28 -17.30 18.63
CA LYS A 76 -18.03 -17.39 17.36
C LYS A 76 -19.18 -16.38 17.26
N GLU A 77 -19.56 -15.75 18.36
CA GLU A 77 -20.70 -14.84 18.45
C GLU A 77 -20.28 -13.36 18.28
N GLU A 78 -18.99 -13.06 18.35
CA GLU A 78 -18.47 -11.72 18.21
C GLU A 78 -18.31 -11.27 16.75
N THR A 79 -18.51 -9.98 16.52
CA THR A 79 -18.25 -9.32 15.23
C THR A 79 -17.18 -8.25 15.37
N VAL A 80 -16.37 -8.12 14.34
CA VAL A 80 -15.27 -7.14 14.26
C VAL A 80 -15.57 -6.15 13.15
N LEU A 81 -15.38 -4.86 13.42
CA LEU A 81 -15.37 -3.83 12.39
C LEU A 81 -13.97 -3.72 11.81
N TYR A 82 -13.77 -4.24 10.61
CA TYR A 82 -12.49 -4.28 9.91
C TYR A 82 -12.43 -3.24 8.79
N LEU A 83 -11.48 -2.31 8.87
CA LEU A 83 -11.20 -1.32 7.85
C LEU A 83 -10.28 -1.92 6.77
N ALA A 84 -10.82 -2.03 5.55
CA ALA A 84 -10.10 -2.35 4.34
C ALA A 84 -9.79 -1.08 3.52
N TYR A 85 -8.57 -0.98 3.01
CA TYR A 85 -8.11 0.14 2.17
C TYR A 85 -7.26 -0.29 0.96
N GLY A 86 -6.85 -1.57 0.90
CA GLY A 86 -6.04 -2.14 -0.19
C GLY A 86 -6.84 -3.13 -1.03
N SER A 87 -6.23 -4.27 -1.38
CA SER A 87 -6.88 -5.30 -2.21
C SER A 87 -8.17 -5.87 -1.63
N ASN A 88 -8.40 -5.79 -0.32
CA ASN A 88 -9.64 -6.24 0.32
C ASN A 88 -10.85 -5.36 0.01
N LEU A 89 -10.67 -4.23 -0.68
CA LEU A 89 -11.77 -3.49 -1.29
C LEU A 89 -12.42 -4.28 -2.44
N ALA A 90 -11.65 -5.10 -3.16
CA ALA A 90 -12.15 -5.86 -4.30
C ALA A 90 -12.98 -7.07 -3.84
N TYR A 91 -14.17 -7.22 -4.41
CA TYR A 91 -15.03 -8.39 -4.22
C TYR A 91 -14.28 -9.68 -4.53
N GLU A 92 -13.53 -9.72 -5.64
CA GLU A 92 -12.72 -10.86 -6.06
C GLU A 92 -11.78 -11.35 -4.95
N LYS A 93 -11.19 -10.45 -4.17
CA LYS A 93 -10.19 -10.83 -3.15
C LYS A 93 -10.80 -11.05 -1.77
N PHE A 94 -11.85 -10.32 -1.44
CA PHE A 94 -12.43 -10.38 -0.11
C PHE A 94 -13.58 -11.38 -0.02
N GLN A 95 -14.51 -11.33 -0.97
CA GLN A 95 -15.81 -12.01 -0.86
C GLN A 95 -15.93 -13.27 -1.72
N ASP A 96 -15.23 -13.35 -2.86
CA ASP A 96 -15.31 -14.52 -3.73
C ASP A 96 -14.70 -15.77 -3.04
N PRO A 97 -15.46 -16.85 -2.83
CA PRO A 97 -14.96 -18.08 -2.21
C PRO A 97 -14.07 -18.93 -3.13
N LYS A 98 -14.08 -18.65 -4.44
CA LYS A 98 -13.29 -19.40 -5.44
C LYS A 98 -11.93 -18.77 -5.65
N SER A 99 -11.88 -17.45 -5.79
CA SER A 99 -10.68 -16.69 -6.14
C SER A 99 -10.11 -15.82 -5.02
N GLY A 100 -10.88 -15.63 -3.94
CA GLY A 100 -10.53 -14.83 -2.77
C GLY A 100 -10.67 -15.60 -1.47
N ARG A 101 -11.11 -14.89 -0.42
CA ARG A 101 -11.24 -15.44 0.95
C ARG A 101 -12.61 -16.03 1.26
N GLY A 102 -13.62 -15.76 0.43
CA GLY A 102 -14.98 -16.22 0.69
C GLY A 102 -15.66 -15.56 1.89
N ILE A 103 -15.15 -14.41 2.36
CA ILE A 103 -15.70 -13.70 3.52
C ILE A 103 -16.99 -13.00 3.11
N LYS A 104 -18.06 -13.19 3.86
CA LYS A 104 -19.35 -12.54 3.60
C LYS A 104 -19.59 -11.49 4.69
N PRO A 105 -19.34 -10.20 4.43
CA PRO A 105 -19.58 -9.16 5.42
C PRO A 105 -21.05 -9.14 5.85
N LEU A 106 -21.27 -8.98 7.14
CA LEU A 106 -22.60 -8.78 7.73
C LEU A 106 -23.13 -7.39 7.39
N ALA A 107 -22.24 -6.41 7.38
CA ALA A 107 -22.52 -5.03 7.06
C ALA A 107 -21.29 -4.33 6.47
N GLN A 108 -21.49 -3.18 5.82
CA GLN A 108 -20.40 -2.35 5.31
C GLN A 108 -20.71 -0.86 5.38
N ILE A 109 -19.67 -0.02 5.51
CA ILE A 109 -19.80 1.44 5.47
C ILE A 109 -18.52 2.09 4.93
N ASN A 110 -18.67 3.03 4.00
CA ASN A 110 -17.54 3.80 3.47
C ASN A 110 -17.12 4.86 4.48
N VAL A 111 -15.82 5.02 4.67
CA VAL A 111 -15.26 5.91 5.68
C VAL A 111 -14.07 6.70 5.18
N GLN A 112 -13.85 7.84 5.83
CA GLN A 112 -12.64 8.64 5.80
C GLN A 112 -11.88 8.46 7.12
N VAL A 113 -10.56 8.35 7.06
CA VAL A 113 -9.67 8.19 8.22
C VAL A 113 -8.57 9.24 8.14
N PRO A 114 -8.80 10.45 8.69
CA PRO A 114 -7.86 11.58 8.60
C PRO A 114 -6.49 11.31 9.20
N SER A 115 -6.43 10.47 10.24
CA SER A 115 -5.18 10.15 10.96
C SER A 115 -4.22 9.27 10.16
N LEU A 116 -4.67 8.68 9.05
CA LEU A 116 -3.87 7.82 8.19
C LEU A 116 -3.82 8.34 6.76
N ARG A 117 -2.81 7.88 6.01
CA ARG A 117 -2.71 8.02 4.56
C ARG A 117 -2.35 6.66 3.95
N MET A 118 -2.75 6.44 2.69
CA MET A 118 -2.33 5.25 1.95
C MET A 118 -0.90 5.43 1.44
N THR A 119 -0.06 4.41 1.59
CA THR A 119 1.28 4.33 1.03
C THR A 119 1.40 3.10 0.14
N PHE A 120 2.40 3.06 -0.74
CA PHE A 120 2.74 1.89 -1.56
C PHE A 120 4.16 1.44 -1.24
N ASP A 121 4.43 1.22 0.04
CA ASP A 121 5.76 0.97 0.58
C ASP A 121 5.92 -0.44 1.17
N LEU A 122 4.88 -1.28 1.11
CA LEU A 122 5.00 -2.69 1.49
C LEU A 122 5.71 -3.44 0.36
N PRO A 123 6.93 -3.95 0.54
CA PRO A 123 7.65 -4.59 -0.55
C PRO A 123 6.97 -5.87 -1.02
N GLY A 124 6.98 -6.10 -2.33
CA GLY A 124 6.58 -7.34 -2.97
C GLY A 124 7.78 -8.01 -3.65
N ILE A 125 7.65 -8.41 -4.91
CA ILE A 125 8.72 -9.05 -5.68
C ILE A 125 9.19 -8.11 -6.79
N PRO A 126 10.50 -7.81 -6.86
CA PRO A 126 11.04 -6.96 -7.92
C PRO A 126 10.71 -7.47 -9.32
N TYR A 127 10.51 -6.54 -10.25
CA TYR A 127 10.14 -6.77 -11.66
C TYR A 127 8.76 -7.37 -11.92
N THR A 128 8.01 -7.81 -10.92
CA THR A 128 6.66 -8.37 -11.10
C THR A 128 5.63 -7.52 -10.37
N GLU A 129 5.68 -7.54 -9.05
CA GLU A 129 4.79 -6.82 -8.17
C GLU A 129 5.59 -6.15 -7.07
N PRO A 130 6.22 -5.00 -7.37
CA PRO A 130 7.31 -4.52 -6.53
C PRO A 130 6.86 -4.02 -5.17
N CYS A 131 5.64 -3.51 -5.07
CA CYS A 131 5.05 -3.10 -3.81
C CYS A 131 3.53 -3.22 -3.79
N PHE A 132 2.99 -3.18 -2.58
CA PHE A 132 1.57 -3.22 -2.24
C PHE A 132 1.20 -2.04 -1.34
N ALA A 133 -0.10 -1.82 -1.15
CA ALA A 133 -0.62 -0.77 -0.28
C ALA A 133 -0.30 -1.08 1.19
N ASN A 134 -0.06 -0.02 1.94
CA ASN A 134 0.04 0.00 3.40
C ASN A 134 -0.58 1.33 3.89
N SER A 135 -0.57 1.56 5.19
CA SER A 135 -0.94 2.84 5.77
C SER A 135 0.25 3.50 6.46
N ALA A 136 0.21 4.81 6.60
CA ALA A 136 1.12 5.59 7.44
C ALA A 136 0.32 6.68 8.16
N ILE A 137 0.84 7.19 9.28
CA ILE A 137 0.23 8.33 9.98
C ILE A 137 0.23 9.54 9.03
N SER A 138 -0.91 10.21 8.93
CA SER A 138 -1.02 11.49 8.22
C SER A 138 -0.36 12.56 9.09
N VAL A 139 0.69 13.19 8.57
CA VAL A 139 1.26 14.39 9.20
C VAL A 139 0.59 15.56 8.50
N GLU A 140 -0.34 16.23 9.19
CA GLU A 140 -0.83 17.52 8.72
C GLU A 140 0.40 18.43 8.58
N LYS A 141 0.73 18.84 7.34
CA LYS A 141 1.61 19.99 7.16
C LYS A 141 0.78 21.18 7.60
N ASP A 142 1.04 21.69 8.80
CA ASP A 142 0.50 22.99 9.25
C ASP A 142 0.93 24.05 8.23
N ASP A 143 0.06 24.39 7.28
CA ASP A 143 0.26 25.50 6.34
C ASP A 143 -0.02 26.88 6.99
N ASP A 144 -0.29 26.92 8.31
CA ASP A 144 -0.74 28.13 9.02
C ASP A 144 0.34 28.86 9.85
N LEU A 145 1.63 28.56 9.65
CA LEU A 145 2.72 29.30 10.32
C LEU A 145 3.80 29.84 9.36
N GLN A 146 3.42 30.50 8.26
CA GLN A 146 4.28 31.50 7.60
C GLN A 146 3.51 32.76 7.18
N GLY A 147 2.80 33.35 8.14
CA GLY A 147 2.45 34.77 8.07
C GLY A 147 3.64 35.64 8.46
N GLY A 148 4.45 36.07 7.49
CA GLY A 148 5.36 37.20 7.70
C GLY A 148 6.58 37.26 6.78
N ARG A 149 6.51 38.17 5.79
CA ARG A 149 7.61 38.77 5.00
C ARG A 149 8.47 37.73 4.25
N ASP A 150 8.22 37.42 2.98
CA ASP A 150 8.54 38.26 1.83
C ASP A 150 7.76 37.76 0.58
N ALA A 151 6.52 38.21 0.46
CA ALA A 151 5.50 37.63 -0.43
C ALA A 151 5.64 37.98 -1.93
N GLU A 152 6.66 38.73 -2.35
CA GLU A 152 6.82 39.10 -3.76
C GLU A 152 8.05 38.47 -4.43
N GLU A 153 9.15 38.23 -3.71
CA GLU A 153 10.36 37.62 -4.27
C GLU A 153 10.28 36.07 -4.29
N THR A 154 9.46 35.49 -3.41
CA THR A 154 9.21 34.04 -3.33
C THR A 154 8.25 33.54 -4.42
N ALA A 155 7.48 34.43 -5.05
CA ALA A 155 6.51 34.07 -6.10
C ALA A 155 7.18 33.66 -7.42
N LEU A 156 8.36 34.22 -7.73
CA LEU A 156 9.10 33.91 -8.96
C LEU A 156 10.08 32.73 -8.80
N LEU A 157 10.51 32.44 -7.56
CA LEU A 157 11.36 31.28 -7.22
C LEU A 157 10.56 30.05 -6.78
N GLY A 158 9.30 30.24 -6.36
CA GLY A 158 8.39 29.17 -5.94
C GLY A 158 7.93 28.24 -7.06
N ASP A 159 8.00 28.69 -8.32
CA ASP A 159 7.59 27.88 -9.49
C ASP A 159 8.66 26.87 -9.93
N LEU A 160 9.94 27.10 -9.57
CA LEU A 160 11.06 26.23 -9.93
C LEU A 160 11.44 25.23 -8.82
N SER A 161 10.94 25.44 -7.58
CA SER A 161 11.26 24.62 -6.41
C SER A 161 10.14 23.67 -5.97
N ARG A 162 8.97 23.67 -6.62
CA ARG A 162 8.10 22.49 -6.61
C ARG A 162 8.77 21.41 -7.44
N LYS A 163 9.80 20.77 -6.87
CA LYS A 163 10.19 19.41 -7.27
C LYS A 163 8.87 18.63 -7.32
N GLN A 164 8.48 18.30 -8.54
CA GLN A 164 7.18 17.74 -8.88
C GLN A 164 6.93 16.54 -7.97
N ASP A 165 6.11 16.76 -6.94
CA ASP A 165 5.72 15.74 -5.99
C ASP A 165 5.04 14.64 -6.81
N TYR A 166 5.63 13.46 -6.74
CA TYR A 166 5.11 12.29 -7.40
C TYR A 166 3.62 12.11 -7.04
N ARG A 167 2.76 11.84 -8.03
CA ARG A 167 1.28 11.96 -7.93
C ARG A 167 0.63 11.26 -6.73
N LYS A 168 1.30 10.28 -6.12
CA LYS A 168 0.86 9.61 -4.88
C LYS A 168 0.67 10.58 -3.71
N ASP A 169 1.43 11.67 -3.68
CA ASP A 169 1.36 12.65 -2.60
C ASP A 169 0.30 13.75 -2.86
N ARG A 170 -0.48 13.64 -3.95
CA ARG A 170 -1.57 14.58 -4.27
C ARG A 170 -2.82 14.38 -3.41
N TRP A 171 -3.03 13.19 -2.85
CA TRP A 171 -4.19 12.93 -1.99
C TRP A 171 -3.87 13.28 -0.53
N HIS A 172 -4.55 14.30 0.00
CA HIS A 172 -4.30 14.86 1.32
C HIS A 172 -5.52 14.83 2.25
N LYS A 173 -6.60 14.12 1.87
CA LYS A 173 -7.86 14.04 2.63
C LYS A 173 -7.90 12.85 3.60
N GLY A 174 -6.74 12.33 3.99
CA GLY A 174 -6.62 11.11 4.80
C GLY A 174 -6.91 9.82 4.02
N LEU A 175 -6.89 8.68 4.70
CA LEU A 175 -7.12 7.38 4.10
C LEU A 175 -8.61 7.17 3.83
N MET A 176 -8.96 6.75 2.62
CA MET A 176 -10.31 6.32 2.27
C MET A 176 -10.39 4.79 2.30
N GLY A 177 -11.48 4.25 2.82
CA GLY A 177 -11.64 2.80 2.93
C GLY A 177 -13.09 2.39 3.16
N VAL A 178 -13.28 1.08 3.27
CA VAL A 178 -14.56 0.46 3.65
C VAL A 178 -14.36 -0.26 4.96
N VAL A 179 -15.24 0.01 5.91
CA VAL A 179 -15.34 -0.82 7.12
C VAL A 179 -16.36 -1.92 6.87
N TYR A 180 -15.91 -3.16 6.96
CA TYR A 180 -16.74 -4.36 6.93
C TYR A 180 -17.01 -4.83 8.36
N GLU A 181 -18.26 -5.13 8.69
CA GLU A 181 -18.59 -5.95 9.85
C GLU A 181 -18.44 -7.41 9.47
N VAL A 182 -17.50 -8.11 10.10
CA VAL A 182 -17.19 -9.52 9.83
C VAL A 182 -17.31 -10.34 11.11
N THR A 183 -17.52 -11.64 10.98
CA THR A 183 -17.46 -12.53 12.16
C THR A 183 -16.03 -12.59 12.70
N ALA A 184 -15.87 -12.88 13.99
CA ALA A 184 -14.53 -13.04 14.56
C ALA A 184 -13.72 -14.18 13.89
N ALA A 185 -14.40 -15.22 13.41
CA ALA A 185 -13.80 -16.30 12.64
C ALA A 185 -13.27 -15.81 11.28
N ASP A 186 -14.05 -14.99 10.57
CA ASP A 186 -13.60 -14.35 9.34
C ASP A 186 -12.45 -13.38 9.60
N TYR A 187 -12.48 -12.64 10.71
CA TYR A 187 -11.37 -11.75 11.07
C TYR A 187 -10.07 -12.51 11.34
N ALA A 188 -10.14 -13.63 12.06
CA ALA A 188 -9.00 -14.53 12.24
C ALA A 188 -8.49 -15.08 10.89
N HIS A 189 -9.39 -15.35 9.94
CA HIS A 189 -9.01 -15.77 8.59
C HIS A 189 -8.30 -14.65 7.79
N ILE A 190 -8.75 -13.40 7.92
CA ILE A 190 -8.06 -12.22 7.34
C ILE A 190 -6.64 -12.14 7.90
N ILE A 191 -6.49 -12.16 9.22
CA ILE A 191 -5.19 -12.13 9.92
C ILE A 191 -4.25 -13.23 9.41
N ALA A 192 -4.76 -14.46 9.28
CA ALA A 192 -3.96 -15.61 8.85
C ALA A 192 -3.44 -15.44 7.41
N THR A 193 -4.23 -14.81 6.54
CA THR A 193 -3.92 -14.68 5.10
C THR A 193 -3.14 -13.42 4.75
N GLU A 194 -3.28 -12.32 5.51
CA GLU A 194 -2.53 -11.08 5.23
C GLU A 194 -1.11 -11.10 5.79
N GLY A 195 -0.85 -11.87 6.85
CA GLY A 195 0.45 -11.84 7.51
C GLY A 195 0.77 -12.99 8.46
N GLY A 196 0.01 -14.08 8.43
CA GLY A 196 0.20 -15.24 9.32
C GLY A 196 0.17 -14.91 10.81
N GLY A 197 -0.53 -13.82 11.19
CA GLY A 197 -0.56 -13.30 12.56
C GLY A 197 0.77 -12.79 13.11
N ALA A 198 1.80 -12.57 12.28
CA ALA A 198 3.15 -12.22 12.73
C ALA A 198 3.61 -10.79 12.39
N SER A 199 2.92 -10.12 11.48
CA SER A 199 3.57 -9.11 10.65
C SER A 199 2.81 -7.82 10.44
N TYR A 200 1.49 -7.90 10.55
CA TYR A 200 0.63 -6.74 10.74
C TYR A 200 0.28 -6.62 12.21
N LYS A 201 0.39 -5.40 12.74
CA LYS A 201 -0.20 -5.04 14.02
C LYS A 201 -1.66 -4.68 13.79
N ASP A 202 -2.53 -5.25 14.61
CA ASP A 202 -3.89 -4.73 14.75
C ASP A 202 -3.81 -3.36 15.43
N ILE A 203 -4.32 -2.35 14.76
CA ILE A 203 -4.47 -1.01 15.33
C ILE A 203 -5.92 -0.59 15.26
N LEU A 204 -6.33 0.21 16.23
CA LEU A 204 -7.67 0.77 16.31
C LEU A 204 -7.64 2.23 15.85
N VAL A 205 -8.42 2.55 14.82
CA VAL A 205 -8.42 3.87 14.18
C VAL A 205 -9.80 4.51 14.22
N ASP A 206 -9.84 5.84 14.31
CA ASP A 206 -11.08 6.60 14.21
C ASP A 206 -11.51 6.69 12.74
N CYS A 207 -12.66 6.10 12.44
CA CYS A 207 -13.29 6.09 11.14
C CYS A 207 -14.49 7.02 11.14
N TYR A 208 -14.52 7.93 10.16
CA TYR A 208 -15.59 8.88 9.95
C TYR A 208 -16.46 8.40 8.80
N PRO A 209 -17.73 8.03 9.03
CA PRO A 209 -18.66 7.72 7.95
C PRO A 209 -18.72 8.84 6.92
N LEU A 210 -18.81 8.51 5.64
CA LEU A 210 -19.09 9.51 4.61
C LEU A 210 -20.50 10.10 4.81
N GLU A 211 -20.61 11.42 4.71
CA GLU A 211 -21.86 12.17 4.90
C GLU A 211 -22.93 11.78 3.87
N SER A 212 -22.48 11.49 2.64
CA SER A 212 -23.34 11.09 1.53
C SER A 212 -22.91 9.72 1.00
N GLU A 213 -23.90 8.93 0.58
CA GLU A 213 -23.68 7.71 -0.19
C GLU A 213 -23.61 7.97 -1.69
N ASP A 214 -23.91 9.19 -2.15
CA ASP A 214 -23.75 9.56 -3.55
C ASP A 214 -22.26 9.67 -3.88
N PRO A 215 -21.72 8.84 -4.80
CA PRO A 215 -20.31 8.91 -5.19
C PRO A 215 -19.92 10.26 -5.81
N ARG A 216 -20.88 11.08 -6.24
CA ARG A 216 -20.64 12.43 -6.77
C ARG A 216 -20.33 13.45 -5.68
N ALA A 217 -20.61 13.14 -4.42
CA ALA A 217 -20.31 14.03 -3.31
C ALA A 217 -18.78 14.17 -3.15
N THR A 218 -18.32 15.41 -2.98
CA THR A 218 -16.91 15.70 -2.74
C THR A 218 -16.48 15.20 -1.36
N VAL A 219 -15.24 14.73 -1.24
CA VAL A 219 -14.69 14.34 0.06
C VAL A 219 -14.28 15.61 0.82
N PRO A 220 -14.74 15.83 2.07
CA PRO A 220 -14.30 16.99 2.84
C PRO A 220 -12.83 16.83 3.25
N GLN A 221 -12.12 17.96 3.40
CA GLN A 221 -10.74 17.93 3.92
C GLN A 221 -10.70 17.42 5.36
N HIS A 222 -11.68 17.84 6.17
CA HIS A 222 -11.86 17.40 7.55
C HIS A 222 -13.30 16.89 7.71
N PRO A 223 -13.51 15.61 8.06
CA PRO A 223 -14.85 15.07 8.23
C PRO A 223 -15.53 15.66 9.46
N SER A 224 -16.84 15.92 9.34
CA SER A 224 -17.66 16.47 10.43
C SER A 224 -18.53 15.43 11.15
N THR A 225 -18.57 14.20 10.63
CA THR A 225 -19.41 13.12 11.15
C THR A 225 -18.91 12.58 12.50
N THR A 226 -19.80 11.95 13.25
CA THR A 226 -19.41 11.28 14.49
C THR A 226 -18.54 10.06 14.14
N PRO A 227 -17.30 9.97 14.66
CA PRO A 227 -16.44 8.84 14.37
C PRO A 227 -16.89 7.58 15.12
N PHE A 228 -16.38 6.44 14.69
CA PHE A 228 -16.40 5.17 15.41
C PHE A 228 -15.05 4.48 15.25
N LYS A 229 -14.74 3.49 16.10
CA LYS A 229 -13.47 2.77 16.02
C LYS A 229 -13.59 1.55 15.09
N ALA A 230 -12.55 1.31 14.30
CA ALA A 230 -12.41 0.08 13.51
C ALA A 230 -10.99 -0.47 13.63
N HIS A 231 -10.88 -1.80 13.52
CA HIS A 231 -9.63 -2.52 13.46
C HIS A 231 -9.05 -2.44 12.06
N THR A 232 -7.75 -2.22 11.96
CA THR A 232 -7.05 -2.33 10.68
C THR A 232 -5.68 -2.95 10.87
N LEU A 233 -5.18 -3.52 9.78
CA LEU A 233 -3.87 -4.16 9.75
C LEU A 233 -2.85 -3.13 9.25
N PHE A 234 -1.88 -2.82 10.10
CA PHE A 234 -0.78 -1.90 9.83
C PHE A 234 0.56 -2.61 9.90
N ALA A 235 1.39 -2.47 8.87
CA ALA A 235 2.75 -2.99 8.85
C ALA A 235 3.73 -1.86 9.24
N PRO A 236 4.15 -1.76 10.51
CA PRO A 236 5.00 -0.67 10.98
C PRO A 236 6.30 -0.62 10.21
N ALA A 237 6.67 0.58 9.78
CA ALA A 237 7.90 0.81 9.03
C ALA A 237 9.15 0.78 9.90
N VAL A 238 9.00 0.95 11.21
CA VAL A 238 10.09 0.95 12.21
C VAL A 238 9.67 0.09 13.40
N PRO A 239 10.57 -0.75 13.95
CA PRO A 239 10.34 -1.44 15.23
C PRO A 239 9.98 -0.46 16.34
N GLU A 240 9.18 -0.92 17.30
CA GLU A 240 8.72 -0.08 18.41
C GLU A 240 9.90 0.40 19.27
N GLY A 241 10.06 1.72 19.39
CA GLY A 241 11.14 2.35 20.16
C GLY A 241 12.43 2.63 19.38
N GLU A 242 12.49 2.31 18.09
CA GLU A 242 13.67 2.60 17.26
C GLU A 242 13.45 3.84 16.38
N LYS A 243 14.53 4.57 16.10
CA LYS A 243 14.52 5.64 15.10
C LYS A 243 14.75 5.03 13.72
N PRO A 244 14.07 5.51 12.67
CA PRO A 244 14.36 5.08 11.31
C PRO A 244 15.87 5.24 11.05
N PRO A 245 16.54 4.24 10.45
CA PRO A 245 17.97 4.35 10.18
C PRO A 245 18.25 5.62 9.37
N LYS A 246 19.29 6.38 9.72
CA LYS A 246 19.63 7.66 9.07
C LYS A 246 19.79 7.56 7.53
N ASN A 247 19.97 6.34 7.01
CA ASN A 247 20.12 6.03 5.59
C ASN A 247 19.00 5.11 5.04
N GLY A 248 17.86 4.99 5.73
CA GLY A 248 16.81 4.01 5.43
C GLY A 248 17.25 2.58 5.77
N GLY A 249 16.36 1.80 6.38
CA GLY A 249 16.61 0.36 6.54
C GLY A 249 16.65 -0.32 5.18
N ARG A 250 17.40 -1.39 4.99
CA ARG A 250 17.48 -2.10 3.68
C ARG A 250 16.13 -2.68 3.21
N ILE A 251 15.11 -2.68 4.09
CA ILE A 251 13.72 -3.14 3.86
C ILE A 251 12.74 -1.95 3.94
N GLN A 252 13.23 -0.78 4.33
CA GLN A 252 12.51 0.48 4.39
C GLN A 252 13.24 1.44 3.45
N ARG A 253 12.79 1.50 2.18
CA ARG A 253 13.33 2.46 1.23
C ARG A 253 13.30 3.87 1.87
N PRO A 254 14.38 4.66 1.76
CA PRO A 254 14.44 6.00 2.37
C PRO A 254 13.25 6.87 1.97
N ASP A 255 12.76 6.67 0.74
CA ASP A 255 11.55 7.26 0.22
C ASP A 255 10.45 6.20 0.09
N GLN A 256 9.37 6.36 0.87
CA GLN A 256 8.20 5.47 0.86
C GLN A 256 7.32 5.64 -0.38
N SER A 257 7.44 6.75 -1.11
CA SER A 257 6.68 6.97 -2.34
C SER A 257 7.43 6.45 -3.58
N TYR A 258 8.69 6.03 -3.44
CA TYR A 258 9.56 5.62 -4.56
C TYR A 258 9.00 4.50 -5.45
N ALA A 259 8.61 3.38 -4.84
CA ALA A 259 8.26 2.14 -5.56
C ALA A 259 6.86 2.21 -6.17
N GLN A 260 6.67 1.62 -7.35
CA GLN A 260 5.39 1.55 -8.06
C GLN A 260 4.71 0.19 -7.89
N ALA A 261 3.40 0.23 -7.62
CA ALA A 261 2.59 -0.97 -7.56
C ALA A 261 2.35 -1.53 -8.96
N SER A 262 2.08 -2.83 -9.05
CA SER A 262 1.79 -3.48 -10.34
C SER A 262 0.46 -2.98 -10.93
N ALA A 263 0.32 -3.05 -12.26
CA ALA A 263 -0.95 -2.77 -12.93
C ALA A 263 -2.09 -3.67 -12.45
N ARG A 264 -1.78 -4.95 -12.17
CA ARG A 264 -2.74 -5.91 -11.61
C ARG A 264 -3.23 -5.46 -10.24
N TYR A 265 -2.33 -5.08 -9.35
CA TYR A 265 -2.69 -4.67 -7.99
C TYR A 265 -3.45 -3.35 -7.97
N LEU A 266 -3.03 -2.35 -8.75
CA LEU A 266 -3.78 -1.10 -8.88
C LEU A 266 -5.18 -1.34 -9.41
N LYS A 267 -5.35 -2.26 -10.37
CA LYS A 267 -6.67 -2.67 -10.88
C LYS A 267 -7.57 -3.22 -9.77
N LEU A 268 -7.05 -4.05 -8.87
CA LEU A 268 -7.84 -4.55 -7.73
C LEU A 268 -8.35 -3.41 -6.84
N ILE A 269 -7.50 -2.42 -6.56
CA ILE A 269 -7.90 -1.29 -5.71
C ILE A 269 -8.91 -0.39 -6.44
N THR A 270 -8.69 -0.09 -7.73
CA THR A 270 -9.62 0.75 -8.51
C THR A 270 -10.97 0.08 -8.70
N ASP A 271 -10.99 -1.22 -9.04
CA ASP A 271 -12.23 -1.98 -9.21
C ASP A 271 -12.97 -2.09 -7.87
N GLY A 272 -12.26 -2.40 -6.78
CA GLY A 272 -12.86 -2.46 -5.44
C GLY A 272 -13.44 -1.13 -4.97
N ALA A 273 -12.76 -0.01 -5.26
CA ALA A 273 -13.28 1.32 -4.96
C ALA A 273 -14.57 1.62 -5.75
N ALA A 274 -14.64 1.21 -7.02
CA ALA A 274 -15.84 1.33 -7.85
C ALA A 274 -16.98 0.42 -7.36
N GLU A 275 -16.68 -0.85 -7.06
CA GLU A 275 -17.62 -1.85 -6.52
C GLU A 275 -18.23 -1.39 -5.18
N CYS A 276 -17.43 -0.72 -4.34
CA CYS A 276 -17.87 -0.17 -3.07
C CYS A 276 -18.50 1.23 -3.18
N GLU A 277 -18.70 1.76 -4.40
CA GLU A 277 -19.29 3.09 -4.63
C GLU A 277 -18.54 4.20 -3.87
N MET A 278 -17.21 4.14 -3.82
CA MET A 278 -16.41 5.22 -3.21
C MET A 278 -16.58 6.54 -3.99
N PRO A 279 -16.34 7.70 -3.38
CA PRO A 279 -16.42 8.99 -4.07
C PRO A 279 -15.60 9.02 -5.36
N TYR A 280 -16.17 9.53 -6.44
CA TYR A 280 -15.52 9.62 -7.76
C TYR A 280 -14.21 10.42 -7.69
N GLU A 281 -14.17 11.45 -6.85
CA GLU A 281 -12.94 12.20 -6.57
C GLU A 281 -11.78 11.29 -6.10
N TYR A 282 -12.06 10.29 -5.26
CA TYR A 282 -11.06 9.34 -4.81
C TYR A 282 -10.75 8.28 -5.89
N GLN A 283 -11.75 7.85 -6.65
CA GLN A 283 -11.54 6.93 -7.77
C GLN A 283 -10.62 7.57 -8.84
N ASP A 284 -10.82 8.84 -9.17
CA ASP A 284 -9.98 9.60 -10.10
C ASP A 284 -8.53 9.69 -9.61
N TYR A 285 -8.34 9.91 -8.30
CA TYR A 285 -7.01 9.85 -7.69
C TYR A 285 -6.38 8.47 -7.89
N LEU A 286 -7.09 7.38 -7.59
CA LEU A 286 -6.57 6.02 -7.78
C LEU A 286 -6.22 5.73 -9.25
N HIS A 287 -7.03 6.18 -10.21
CA HIS A 287 -6.77 6.05 -11.63
C HIS A 287 -5.58 6.89 -12.11
N SER A 288 -5.23 7.97 -11.41
CA SER A 288 -4.06 8.80 -11.73
C SER A 288 -2.72 8.15 -11.37
N LEU A 289 -2.75 7.06 -10.58
CA LEU A 289 -1.56 6.34 -10.14
C LEU A 289 -0.91 5.56 -11.30
N HIS A 290 0.39 5.75 -11.50
CA HIS A 290 1.13 5.04 -12.53
C HIS A 290 1.53 3.62 -12.07
N PRO A 291 1.16 2.58 -12.83
CA PRO A 291 1.62 1.22 -12.55
C PRO A 291 3.09 1.03 -12.92
N PHE A 292 3.75 0.12 -12.23
CA PHE A 292 5.07 -0.38 -12.62
C PHE A 292 5.00 -1.10 -13.97
N THR A 293 5.92 -0.75 -14.87
CA THR A 293 6.07 -1.40 -16.17
C THR A 293 7.53 -1.69 -16.48
N ILE A 294 7.77 -2.85 -17.10
CA ILE A 294 9.08 -3.20 -17.65
C ILE A 294 9.23 -2.50 -18.99
N THR A 295 10.27 -1.70 -19.14
CA THR A 295 10.51 -0.90 -20.37
C THR A 295 11.65 -1.46 -21.22
N THR A 296 12.49 -2.33 -20.67
CA THR A 296 13.67 -2.87 -21.38
C THR A 296 13.69 -4.40 -21.44
N VAL A 297 14.31 -4.93 -22.49
CA VAL A 297 14.56 -6.39 -22.63
C VAL A 297 15.46 -6.90 -21.50
N ARG A 298 16.40 -6.06 -21.04
CA ARG A 298 17.30 -6.38 -19.93
C ARG A 298 16.53 -6.63 -18.63
N GLN A 299 15.60 -5.74 -18.27
CA GLN A 299 14.69 -5.93 -17.14
C GLN A 299 13.82 -7.18 -17.33
N ARG A 300 13.35 -7.49 -18.55
CA ARG A 300 12.60 -8.72 -18.84
C ARG A 300 13.44 -9.98 -18.57
N MET A 301 14.71 -10.00 -18.96
CA MET A 301 15.62 -11.09 -18.61
C MET A 301 15.81 -11.20 -17.09
N GLY A 302 16.01 -10.07 -16.41
CA GLY A 302 16.10 -10.01 -14.95
C GLY A 302 14.85 -10.55 -14.26
N GLN A 303 13.66 -10.18 -14.74
CA GLN A 303 12.36 -10.67 -14.28
C GLN A 303 12.31 -12.20 -14.36
N VAL A 304 12.62 -12.78 -15.53
CA VAL A 304 12.57 -14.23 -15.74
C VAL A 304 13.56 -14.95 -14.84
N LEU A 305 14.81 -14.47 -14.74
CA LEU A 305 15.84 -15.08 -13.92
C LEU A 305 15.52 -15.01 -12.42
N LEU A 306 15.04 -13.86 -11.93
CA LEU A 306 14.64 -13.68 -10.54
C LEU A 306 13.43 -14.55 -10.21
N ALA A 307 12.41 -14.55 -11.07
CA ALA A 307 11.22 -15.37 -10.90
C ALA A 307 11.58 -16.87 -10.90
N ALA A 308 12.35 -17.35 -11.88
CA ALA A 308 12.77 -18.75 -11.94
C ALA A 308 13.58 -19.20 -10.71
N THR A 309 14.29 -18.27 -10.06
CA THR A 309 15.06 -18.56 -8.86
C THR A 309 14.17 -18.60 -7.61
N PHE A 310 13.36 -17.57 -7.38
CA PHE A 310 12.67 -17.39 -6.10
C PHE A 310 11.22 -17.87 -6.10
N VAL A 311 10.48 -17.77 -7.20
CA VAL A 311 9.05 -18.15 -7.23
C VAL A 311 8.84 -19.63 -6.88
N PRO A 312 9.59 -20.60 -7.42
CA PRO A 312 9.42 -22.01 -7.03
C PRO A 312 9.70 -22.26 -5.53
N ILE A 313 10.70 -21.59 -4.97
CA ILE A 313 11.05 -21.68 -3.55
C ILE A 313 9.90 -21.14 -2.69
N VAL A 314 9.38 -19.97 -3.07
CA VAL A 314 8.27 -19.31 -2.37
C VAL A 314 7.00 -20.16 -2.43
N LEU A 315 6.62 -20.68 -3.60
CA LEU A 315 5.45 -21.55 -3.76
C LEU A 315 5.59 -22.85 -2.97
N PHE A 316 6.78 -23.44 -2.96
CA PHE A 316 7.07 -24.63 -2.15
C PHE A 316 6.87 -24.35 -0.66
N LEU A 317 7.42 -23.24 -0.15
CA LEU A 317 7.27 -22.84 1.25
C LEU A 317 5.83 -22.49 1.61
N PHE A 318 5.11 -21.82 0.72
CA PHE A 318 3.71 -21.52 0.95
C PHE A 318 2.88 -22.81 1.01
N THR A 319 3.17 -23.78 0.14
CA THR A 319 2.48 -25.08 0.14
C THR A 319 2.76 -25.86 1.43
N ILE A 320 4.03 -25.93 1.87
CA ILE A 320 4.41 -26.65 3.09
C ILE A 320 3.96 -25.91 4.35
N SER A 321 3.77 -24.58 4.29
CA SER A 321 3.28 -23.79 5.43
C SER A 321 1.94 -24.30 5.96
N LYS A 322 1.07 -24.81 5.07
CA LYS A 322 -0.22 -25.41 5.43
C LYS A 322 -0.08 -26.66 6.30
N LEU A 323 1.06 -27.35 6.24
CA LEU A 323 1.35 -28.51 7.09
C LEU A 323 1.86 -28.11 8.48
N PHE A 324 2.41 -26.90 8.60
CA PHE A 324 2.95 -26.37 9.87
C PHE A 324 1.97 -25.44 10.57
N ALA A 325 0.96 -24.94 9.86
CA ALA A 325 -0.11 -24.15 10.45
C ALA A 325 -0.83 -24.96 11.52
N ASP A 326 -1.06 -24.34 12.68
CA ASP A 326 -1.88 -24.94 13.70
C ASP A 326 -3.37 -24.95 13.28
N LYS A 327 -4.22 -25.50 14.15
CA LYS A 327 -5.67 -25.56 13.93
C LYS A 327 -6.35 -24.18 13.77
N HIS A 328 -5.64 -23.09 14.08
CA HIS A 328 -6.09 -21.70 13.96
C HIS A 328 -5.44 -20.98 12.76
N GLY A 329 -4.59 -21.66 11.97
CA GLY A 329 -3.90 -21.07 10.83
C GLY A 329 -2.63 -20.30 11.18
N VAL A 330 -2.17 -20.37 12.43
CA VAL A 330 -0.97 -19.66 12.91
C VAL A 330 0.27 -20.50 12.63
N LEU A 331 1.30 -19.88 12.03
CA LEU A 331 2.56 -20.56 11.75
C LEU A 331 3.53 -20.52 12.95
N PRO A 332 4.37 -21.56 13.15
CA PRO A 332 5.44 -21.53 14.13
C PRO A 332 6.45 -20.40 13.87
N ASN A 333 6.98 -19.80 14.93
CA ASN A 333 7.92 -18.68 14.85
C ASN A 333 9.17 -18.96 14.00
N TRP A 334 9.70 -20.18 14.06
CA TRP A 334 10.85 -20.57 13.22
C TRP A 334 10.51 -20.54 11.72
N PHE A 335 9.27 -20.85 11.35
CA PHE A 335 8.81 -20.85 9.97
C PHE A 335 8.56 -19.42 9.48
N LYS A 336 7.94 -18.58 10.31
CA LYS A 336 7.82 -17.12 10.08
C LYS A 336 9.20 -16.49 9.83
N ALA A 337 10.19 -16.83 10.65
CA ALA A 337 11.57 -16.38 10.48
C ALA A 337 12.23 -16.89 9.18
N LEU A 338 11.97 -18.13 8.77
CA LEU A 338 12.46 -18.69 7.51
C LEU A 338 11.88 -17.96 6.29
N LEU A 339 10.56 -17.73 6.26
CA LEU A 339 9.90 -16.95 5.22
C LEU A 339 10.50 -15.54 5.13
N GLY A 340 10.67 -14.88 6.28
CA GLY A 340 11.31 -13.58 6.35
C GLY A 340 12.75 -13.58 5.81
N ALA A 341 13.55 -14.58 6.18
CA ALA A 341 14.92 -14.70 5.71
C ALA A 341 15.02 -14.86 4.19
N ILE A 342 14.14 -15.65 3.57
CA ILE A 342 14.12 -15.87 2.13
C ILE A 342 13.67 -14.62 1.39
N PHE A 343 12.65 -13.94 1.88
CA PHE A 343 12.19 -12.70 1.28
C PHE A 343 13.27 -11.60 1.37
N LYS A 344 13.96 -11.51 2.50
CA LYS A 344 15.14 -10.65 2.66
C LYS A 344 16.25 -11.04 1.67
N ALA A 345 16.49 -12.33 1.45
CA ALA A 345 17.47 -12.79 0.47
C ALA A 345 17.09 -12.39 -0.97
N THR A 346 15.80 -12.45 -1.33
CA THR A 346 15.30 -11.95 -2.63
C THR A 346 15.69 -10.49 -2.83
N TRP A 347 15.38 -9.62 -1.87
CA TRP A 347 15.68 -8.19 -1.96
C TRP A 347 17.17 -7.88 -1.93
N VAL A 348 17.97 -8.60 -1.12
CA VAL A 348 19.42 -8.47 -1.13
C VAL A 348 20.00 -8.88 -2.50
N SER A 349 19.54 -10.00 -3.06
CA SER A 349 19.97 -10.41 -4.39
C SER A 349 19.59 -9.36 -5.45
N TYR A 350 18.41 -8.77 -5.32
CA TYR A 350 17.97 -7.73 -6.22
C TYR A 350 18.86 -6.50 -6.15
N ASP A 351 19.09 -5.94 -4.96
CA ASP A 351 19.84 -4.69 -4.79
C ASP A 351 21.31 -4.82 -5.24
N TYR A 352 21.97 -5.94 -4.91
CA TYR A 352 23.40 -6.10 -5.16
C TYR A 352 23.75 -6.74 -6.50
N PHE A 353 22.82 -7.51 -7.09
CA PHE A 353 23.07 -8.24 -8.33
C PHE A 353 22.10 -7.86 -9.43
N PHE A 354 20.79 -7.99 -9.20
CA PHE A 354 19.85 -7.80 -10.30
C PHE A 354 19.71 -6.35 -10.74
N LYS A 355 19.57 -5.39 -9.83
CA LYS A 355 19.39 -3.98 -10.18
C LYS A 355 20.59 -3.43 -10.98
N PRO A 356 21.86 -3.64 -10.57
CA PRO A 356 23.01 -3.22 -11.36
C PRO A 356 23.10 -3.90 -12.74
N ILE A 357 22.68 -5.18 -12.83
CA ILE A 357 22.87 -6.01 -14.03
C ILE A 357 21.65 -6.06 -14.95
N PHE A 358 20.45 -5.72 -14.49
CA PHE A 358 19.22 -5.84 -15.29
C PHE A 358 18.38 -4.56 -15.31
N GLY A 359 18.67 -3.60 -14.43
CA GLY A 359 17.99 -2.30 -14.37
C GLY A 359 16.98 -2.23 -13.24
N GLU A 360 16.17 -1.17 -13.23
CA GLU A 360 15.20 -0.92 -12.15
C GLU A 360 14.07 -1.97 -12.16
N GLY A 361 13.69 -2.46 -11.00
CA GLY A 361 12.65 -3.46 -10.79
C GLY A 361 11.58 -3.00 -9.80
N GLU A 362 11.69 -1.79 -9.25
CA GLU A 362 10.69 -1.19 -8.36
C GLU A 362 9.93 -0.03 -8.99
N ARG A 363 10.47 0.53 -10.07
CA ARG A 363 9.92 1.71 -10.74
C ARG A 363 10.17 1.63 -12.25
N THR A 364 9.21 2.14 -13.02
CA THR A 364 9.31 2.30 -14.46
C THR A 364 10.45 3.25 -14.79
N ILE A 365 11.39 2.82 -15.65
CA ILE A 365 12.50 3.68 -16.08
C ILE A 365 11.94 4.82 -16.93
N GLY A 366 12.33 6.06 -16.61
CA GLY A 366 11.86 7.27 -17.30
C GLY A 366 10.56 7.85 -16.73
N ASP A 367 9.91 7.16 -15.79
CA ASP A 367 8.79 7.70 -15.03
C ASP A 367 9.34 8.37 -13.76
N ASP A 368 9.97 9.53 -13.93
CA ASP A 368 10.45 10.35 -12.81
C ASP A 368 9.32 11.13 -12.11
N GLY A 369 8.06 10.87 -12.49
CA GLY A 369 6.90 11.60 -11.98
C GLY A 369 6.72 12.98 -12.59
N SER A 370 7.54 13.36 -13.58
CA SER A 370 7.28 14.54 -14.40
C SER A 370 6.25 14.20 -15.48
N ASP A 371 5.12 14.88 -15.45
CA ASP A 371 4.22 14.91 -16.60
C ASP A 371 5.04 15.43 -17.80
N GLY A 372 5.00 14.68 -18.91
CA GLY A 372 5.95 14.78 -20.02
C GLY A 372 5.98 16.11 -20.77
N GLU A 373 6.55 17.15 -20.17
CA GLU A 373 6.94 18.41 -20.82
C GLU A 373 8.46 18.62 -20.85
N SER A 374 9.24 17.74 -20.22
CA SER A 374 10.65 17.98 -19.97
C SER A 374 11.57 17.77 -21.19
N GLU A 375 11.19 17.03 -22.24
CA GLU A 375 12.01 16.99 -23.48
C GLU A 375 11.72 18.15 -24.44
N GLN A 376 10.47 18.59 -24.54
CA GLN A 376 10.09 19.68 -25.45
C GLN A 376 10.45 21.04 -24.84
N ALA A 377 10.31 21.21 -23.52
CA ALA A 377 10.83 22.37 -22.81
C ALA A 377 12.37 22.43 -22.84
N ARG A 378 13.09 21.29 -22.71
CA ARG A 378 14.56 21.28 -22.84
C ARG A 378 15.03 21.60 -24.25
N ARG A 379 14.31 21.18 -25.30
CA ARG A 379 14.60 21.59 -26.68
C ARG A 379 14.32 23.08 -26.89
N ASN A 380 13.17 23.58 -26.42
CA ASN A 380 12.81 24.99 -26.57
C ASN A 380 13.75 25.92 -25.79
N VAL A 381 14.19 25.54 -24.59
CA VAL A 381 15.19 26.30 -23.81
C VAL A 381 16.56 26.28 -24.50
N LYS A 382 16.95 25.18 -25.14
CA LYS A 382 18.20 25.13 -25.94
C LYS A 382 18.12 26.01 -27.18
N THR A 383 16.97 26.03 -27.86
CA THR A 383 16.74 26.88 -29.04
C THR A 383 16.75 28.37 -28.64
N VAL A 384 16.06 28.73 -27.56
CA VAL A 384 16.02 30.12 -27.06
C VAL A 384 17.40 30.58 -26.55
N ALA A 385 18.18 29.71 -25.90
CA ALA A 385 19.54 30.03 -25.48
C ALA A 385 20.48 30.24 -26.68
N LEU A 386 20.34 29.45 -27.74
CA LEU A 386 21.10 29.62 -28.99
C LEU A 386 20.75 30.93 -29.70
N ASP A 387 19.48 31.33 -29.71
CA ASP A 387 19.06 32.59 -30.35
C ASP A 387 19.56 33.82 -29.58
N ILE A 388 19.59 33.78 -28.24
CA ILE A 388 20.12 34.87 -27.40
C ILE A 388 21.65 35.03 -27.55
N ASP A 389 22.39 33.93 -27.70
CA ASP A 389 23.84 33.99 -27.88
C ASP A 389 24.22 34.54 -29.27
N VAL A 390 23.42 34.28 -30.30
CA VAL A 390 23.61 34.85 -31.65
C VAL A 390 23.33 36.36 -31.66
N GLU A 391 22.30 36.83 -30.95
CA GLU A 391 21.95 38.24 -30.90
C GLU A 391 22.98 39.07 -30.10
N LYS A 392 23.53 38.52 -29.01
CA LYS A 392 24.63 39.14 -28.27
C LYS A 392 25.94 39.20 -29.06
N ALA A 393 26.24 38.20 -29.87
CA ALA A 393 27.42 38.22 -30.74
C ALA A 393 27.30 39.28 -31.86
N ALA A 394 26.08 39.53 -32.36
CA ALA A 394 25.83 40.57 -33.36
C ALA A 394 25.89 42.00 -32.79
N ALA A 395 25.46 42.20 -31.54
CA ALA A 395 25.48 43.51 -30.88
C ALA A 395 26.88 43.98 -30.43
N GLY A 396 27.83 43.06 -30.23
CA GLY A 396 29.20 43.36 -29.81
C GLY A 396 30.17 43.80 -30.93
N SER A 397 29.73 43.82 -32.19
CA SER A 397 30.58 44.12 -33.35
C SER A 397 30.48 45.57 -33.86
N ASN A 398 29.66 46.43 -33.24
CA ASN A 398 29.50 47.84 -33.62
C ASN A 398 29.91 48.80 -32.48
N GLY A 399 31.08 48.59 -31.90
CA GLY A 399 31.74 49.50 -30.94
C GLY A 399 33.06 50.00 -31.47
#